data_AF-A0A2P6FDK7-F1
#
_entry.id   AF-A0A2P6FDK7-F1
#
_cell.length_a   1.000
_cell.length_b   1.000
_cell.length_c   1.000
_cell.angle_alpha   90.00
_cell.angle_beta   90.00
_cell.angle_gamma   90.00
#
_symmetry.space_group_name_H-M   'P 1'
#
loop_
_entity.id
_entity.type
_entity.pdbx_description
1 polymer ?
#
loop_
_entity_poly.entity_id
_entity_poly.type
_entity_poly.pdbx_seq_one_letter_code
_entity_poly.pdbx_strand_id
1 'polypeptide(L)'
;MLNIRDYKQFLNDYGDDFSFSGIWEMDTLDCGNFHLLVLVNRKSKIVFYYILFTKKASIVLMVLMKMIRQIGSNKFSCILTDRGKEFYKWKPIEKSFKIRVYFCDPGKPKQKALVERINRDIRRWFGSNEPLINIRSRLKNVLNILNTTIRPCLENFTSKQYFKKIFVH
;
A
#
# COMPACT_ATOMS: atom_id res chain seq x y z
N MET A 1 -16.09 10.16 18.72
CA MET A 1 -15.20 9.24 17.98
C MET A 1 -15.28 9.57 16.50
N LEU A 2 -14.15 9.62 15.78
CA LEU A 2 -14.19 9.64 14.32
C LEU A 2 -14.90 8.36 13.86
N ASN A 3 -16.02 8.49 13.15
CA ASN A 3 -16.73 7.35 12.56
C ASN A 3 -15.86 6.77 11.42
N ILE A 4 -14.94 5.88 11.77
CA ILE A 4 -14.05 5.17 10.85
C ILE A 4 -14.73 3.89 10.38
N ARG A 5 -14.41 3.41 9.17
CA ARG A 5 -14.79 2.05 8.78
C ARG A 5 -13.79 1.05 9.32
N ASP A 6 -14.25 0.07 10.08
CA ASP A 6 -13.40 -0.96 10.67
C ASP A 6 -13.19 -2.17 9.75
N TYR A 7 -12.39 -3.13 10.21
CA TYR A 7 -12.09 -4.34 9.45
C TYR A 7 -13.31 -5.26 9.29
N LYS A 8 -14.25 -5.25 10.25
CA LYS A 8 -15.48 -6.03 10.15
C LYS A 8 -16.34 -5.53 8.99
N GLN A 9 -16.45 -4.21 8.83
CA GLN A 9 -17.14 -3.60 7.70
C GLN A 9 -16.42 -3.90 6.38
N PHE A 10 -15.08 -3.91 6.38
CA PHE A 10 -14.31 -4.34 5.20
C PHE A 10 -14.67 -5.76 4.75
N LEU A 11 -14.73 -6.72 5.68
CA LEU A 11 -15.11 -8.11 5.38
C LEU A 11 -16.55 -8.21 4.88
N ASN A 12 -17.47 -7.43 5.43
CA ASN A 12 -18.85 -7.41 4.95
C ASN A 12 -18.98 -6.87 3.53
N ASP A 13 -18.17 -5.87 3.16
CA ASP A 13 -18.22 -5.22 1.84
C ASP A 13 -17.46 -6.01 0.76
N TYR A 14 -16.34 -6.67 1.11
CA TYR A 14 -15.42 -7.26 0.14
C TYR A 14 -15.07 -8.73 0.38
N GLY A 15 -15.42 -9.31 1.54
CA GLY A 15 -14.96 -10.63 1.94
C GLY A 15 -13.44 -10.69 2.20
N ASP A 16 -12.95 -11.90 2.45
CA ASP A 16 -11.50 -12.17 2.57
C ASP A 16 -10.88 -12.72 1.28
N ASP A 17 -11.73 -13.09 0.32
CA ASP A 17 -11.33 -13.72 -0.93
C ASP A 17 -10.62 -12.73 -1.88
N PHE A 18 -9.90 -13.26 -2.87
CA PHE A 18 -9.22 -12.44 -3.87
C PHE A 18 -10.15 -12.06 -5.04
N SER A 19 -11.47 -12.03 -4.83
CA SER A 19 -12.45 -11.75 -5.87
C SER A 19 -12.32 -10.31 -6.38
N PHE A 20 -12.11 -9.36 -5.47
CA PHE A 20 -11.95 -7.94 -5.83
C PHE A 20 -10.50 -7.60 -6.21
N SER A 21 -10.29 -7.16 -7.45
CA SER A 21 -8.98 -6.71 -7.94
C SER A 21 -8.53 -5.40 -7.30
N GLY A 22 -9.47 -4.52 -6.93
CA GLY A 22 -9.20 -3.17 -6.45
C GLY A 22 -8.90 -3.02 -4.95
N ILE A 23 -8.56 -4.09 -4.23
CA ILE A 23 -8.19 -3.99 -2.80
C ILE A 23 -6.70 -3.67 -2.65
N TRP A 24 -6.40 -2.60 -1.92
CA TRP A 24 -5.04 -2.16 -1.64
C TRP A 24 -4.77 -2.13 -0.14
N GLU A 25 -3.62 -2.65 0.27
CA GLU A 25 -3.08 -2.48 1.62
C GLU A 25 -2.09 -1.31 1.65
N MET A 26 -2.16 -0.49 2.69
CA MET A 26 -1.32 0.70 2.86
C MET A 26 -0.66 0.73 4.23
N ASP A 27 0.61 1.15 4.26
CA ASP A 27 1.37 1.29 5.49
C ASP A 27 2.47 2.36 5.35
N THR A 28 3.00 2.85 6.48
CA THR A 28 4.27 3.57 6.50
C THR A 28 5.40 2.70 7.02
N LEU A 29 6.49 2.67 6.27
CA LEU A 29 7.72 1.99 6.66
C LEU A 29 8.73 3.02 7.14
N ASP A 30 9.10 2.95 8.41
CA ASP A 30 10.15 3.78 9.00
C ASP A 30 11.55 3.29 8.60
N CYS A 31 12.35 4.18 8.00
CA CYS A 31 13.72 3.93 7.56
C CYS A 31 14.75 4.77 8.34
N GLY A 32 14.37 5.35 9.48
CA GLY A 32 15.22 6.23 10.30
C GLY A 32 15.16 7.67 9.82
N ASN A 33 15.93 8.02 8.79
CA ASN A 33 16.04 9.40 8.29
C ASN A 33 14.90 9.82 7.34
N PHE A 34 14.10 8.85 6.90
CA PHE A 34 12.94 9.04 6.04
C PHE A 34 11.96 7.89 6.27
N HIS A 35 10.80 7.99 5.64
CA HIS A 35 9.78 6.95 5.63
C HIS A 35 9.38 6.61 4.20
N LEU A 36 8.79 5.44 4.03
CA LEU A 36 8.15 5.05 2.77
C LEU A 36 6.65 4.92 3.01
N LEU A 37 5.84 5.62 2.22
CA LEU A 37 4.43 5.27 2.08
C LEU A 37 4.34 4.13 1.08
N VAL A 38 3.89 2.96 1.52
CA VAL A 38 3.84 1.74 0.71
C VAL A 38 2.39 1.38 0.41
N LEU A 39 2.10 1.11 -0.85
CA LEU A 39 0.82 0.58 -1.33
C LEU A 39 1.08 -0.79 -1.98
N VAL A 40 0.29 -1.79 -1.60
CA VAL A 40 0.36 -3.12 -2.20
C VAL A 40 -1.04 -3.57 -2.62
N ASN A 41 -1.21 -3.92 -3.89
CA ASN A 41 -2.46 -4.52 -4.35
C ASN A 41 -2.56 -5.98 -3.88
N ARG A 42 -3.64 -6.38 -3.21
CA ARG A 42 -3.77 -7.74 -2.65
C ARG A 42 -3.73 -8.84 -3.72
N LYS A 43 -4.37 -8.59 -4.86
CA LYS A 43 -4.55 -9.58 -5.93
C LYS A 43 -3.29 -9.73 -6.78
N SER A 44 -2.77 -8.64 -7.34
CA SER A 44 -1.57 -8.68 -8.20
C SER A 44 -0.25 -8.68 -7.43
N LYS A 45 -0.27 -8.35 -6.12
CA LYS A 45 0.93 -8.17 -5.31
C LYS A 45 1.88 -7.11 -5.86
N ILE A 46 1.39 -6.20 -6.72
CA ILE A 46 2.20 -5.07 -7.20
C ILE A 46 2.42 -4.09 -6.05
N VAL A 47 3.65 -3.61 -5.94
CA VAL A 47 4.08 -2.68 -4.91
C VAL A 47 4.32 -1.32 -5.54
N PHE A 48 3.82 -0.27 -4.89
CA PHE A 48 4.19 1.12 -5.14
C PHE A 48 4.69 1.73 -3.84
N TYR A 49 5.64 2.66 -3.93
CA TYR A 49 6.07 3.44 -2.76
C TYR A 49 6.26 4.91 -3.10
N TYR A 50 6.27 5.74 -2.07
CA TYR A 50 6.73 7.12 -2.13
C TYR A 50 7.59 7.46 -0.91
N ILE A 51 8.66 8.23 -1.12
CA ILE A 51 9.55 8.66 -0.05
C ILE A 51 8.96 9.88 0.67
N LEU A 52 8.87 9.79 1.99
CA LEU A 52 8.38 10.82 2.88
C LEU A 52 9.49 11.26 3.84
N PHE A 53 9.66 12.56 4.04
CA PHE A 53 10.54 13.11 5.09
C PHE A 53 9.77 13.45 6.38
N THR A 54 8.46 13.19 6.41
CA THR A 54 7.61 13.41 7.57
C THR A 54 6.34 12.57 7.49
N LYS A 55 5.84 12.12 8.65
CA LYS A 55 4.54 11.43 8.80
C LYS A 55 3.39 12.40 9.09
N LYS A 56 3.56 13.71 8.87
CA LYS A 56 2.46 14.69 8.99
C LYS A 56 1.30 14.29 8.09
N ALA A 57 0.11 14.11 8.67
CA ALA A 57 -1.06 13.58 7.97
C ALA A 57 -1.48 14.37 6.71
N SER A 58 -1.23 15.68 6.66
CA SER A 58 -1.47 16.49 5.45
C SER A 58 -0.54 16.12 4.30
N ILE A 59 0.74 15.84 4.59
CA ILE A 59 1.74 15.45 3.59
C ILE A 59 1.44 14.04 3.10
N VAL A 60 1.14 13.11 4.01
CA VAL A 60 0.74 11.73 3.65
C VAL A 60 -0.50 11.73 2.77
N LEU A 61 -1.54 12.50 3.11
CA LEU A 61 -2.72 12.67 2.27
C LEU A 61 -2.35 13.19 0.86
N MET A 62 -1.61 14.29 0.77
CA MET A 62 -1.24 14.89 -0.52
C MET A 62 -0.50 13.89 -1.41
N VAL A 63 0.47 13.18 -0.85
CA VAL A 63 1.25 12.15 -1.56
C VAL A 63 0.38 10.98 -1.97
N LEU A 64 -0.48 10.48 -1.07
CA LEU A 64 -1.39 9.38 -1.37
C LEU A 64 -2.36 9.73 -2.51
N MET A 65 -2.94 10.93 -2.50
CA MET A 65 -3.79 11.40 -3.61
C MET A 65 -3.02 11.46 -4.93
N LYS A 66 -1.75 11.88 -4.91
CA LYS A 66 -0.87 11.85 -6.09
C LYS A 66 -0.63 10.42 -6.58
N MET A 67 -0.32 9.48 -5.68
CA MET A 67 -0.12 8.07 -6.03
C MET A 67 -1.39 7.46 -6.63
N ILE A 68 -2.56 7.71 -6.03
CA ILE A 68 -3.86 7.23 -6.56
C ILE A 68 -4.10 7.75 -7.98
N ARG A 69 -3.85 9.04 -8.25
CA ARG A 69 -3.98 9.60 -9.62
C ARG A 69 -3.02 8.94 -10.61
N GLN A 70 -1.77 8.70 -10.20
CA GLN A 70 -0.76 8.07 -11.05
C GLN A 70 -1.08 6.61 -11.37
N ILE A 71 -1.63 5.86 -10.41
CA ILE A 71 -2.06 4.47 -10.60
C ILE A 71 -3.37 4.41 -11.41
N GLY A 72 -4.23 5.41 -11.22
CA GLY A 72 -5.58 5.50 -11.77
C GLY A 72 -6.61 5.06 -10.73
N SER A 73 -7.51 5.97 -10.33
CA SER A 73 -8.49 5.73 -9.27
C SER A 73 -9.47 4.61 -9.59
N ASN A 74 -9.72 4.32 -10.88
CA ASN A 74 -10.55 3.19 -11.31
C ASN A 74 -9.97 1.82 -10.92
N LYS A 75 -8.69 1.74 -10.53
CA LYS A 75 -8.04 0.51 -10.05
C LYS A 75 -8.16 0.31 -8.54
N PHE A 76 -8.94 1.14 -7.86
CA PHE A 76 -9.14 1.09 -6.42
C PHE A 76 -10.63 0.91 -6.11
N SER A 77 -10.95 -0.21 -5.46
CA SER A 77 -12.22 -0.41 -4.77
C SER A 77 -12.11 0.17 -3.35
N CYS A 78 -11.02 -0.14 -2.65
CA CYS A 78 -10.77 0.34 -1.29
C CYS A 78 -9.28 0.35 -0.93
N ILE A 79 -8.98 1.01 0.19
CA ILE A 79 -7.67 0.99 0.85
C ILE A 79 -7.86 0.49 2.28
N LEU A 80 -7.05 -0.48 2.69
CA LEU A 80 -6.97 -1.00 4.05
C LEU A 80 -5.66 -0.56 4.71
N THR A 81 -5.76 0.03 5.91
CA THR A 81 -4.59 0.56 6.62
C THR A 81 -4.77 0.47 8.13
N ASP A 82 -3.75 0.78 8.92
CA ASP A 82 -3.88 0.83 10.38
C ASP A 82 -4.41 2.20 10.86
N ARG A 83 -4.64 2.30 12.18
CA ARG A 83 -5.13 3.52 12.83
C ARG A 83 -4.00 4.53 13.13
N GLY A 84 -2.93 4.52 12.34
CA GLY A 84 -1.83 5.49 12.42
C GLY A 84 -2.32 6.92 12.27
N LYS A 85 -1.76 7.83 13.07
CA LYS A 85 -2.16 9.25 13.10
C LYS A 85 -1.91 9.94 11.75
N GLU A 86 -0.93 9.45 11.00
CA GLU A 86 -0.62 9.89 9.64
C GLU A 86 -1.77 9.66 8.65
N PHE A 87 -2.69 8.73 8.92
CA PHE A 87 -3.79 8.34 8.04
C PHE A 87 -5.14 8.96 8.43
N TYR A 88 -5.20 9.79 9.48
CA TYR A 88 -6.47 10.37 9.97
C TYR A 88 -7.17 11.31 8.99
N LYS A 89 -6.43 11.85 8.01
CA LYS A 89 -7.00 12.71 6.95
C LYS A 89 -7.48 11.88 5.74
N TRP A 90 -8.18 10.77 5.96
CA TRP A 90 -8.66 9.88 4.90
C TRP A 90 -9.89 10.39 4.14
N LYS A 91 -10.78 11.16 4.78
CA LYS A 91 -12.05 11.64 4.18
C LYS A 91 -11.90 12.33 2.82
N PRO A 92 -10.88 13.17 2.56
CA PRO A 92 -10.69 13.78 1.25
C PRO A 92 -10.44 12.77 0.12
N ILE A 93 -9.85 11.61 0.42
CA ILE A 93 -9.62 10.52 -0.55
C ILE A 93 -10.97 10.00 -1.05
N GLU A 94 -11.86 9.68 -0.13
CA GLU A 94 -13.22 9.22 -0.43
C GLU A 94 -14.03 10.25 -1.19
N LYS A 95 -13.96 11.51 -0.76
CA LYS A 95 -14.67 12.60 -1.44
C LYS A 95 -14.21 12.75 -2.89
N SER A 96 -12.90 12.68 -3.13
CA SER A 96 -12.30 12.98 -4.43
C SER A 96 -12.34 11.80 -5.41
N PHE A 97 -12.16 10.58 -4.91
CA PHE A 97 -11.97 9.40 -5.77
C PHE A 97 -13.06 8.33 -5.60
N LYS A 98 -13.98 8.51 -4.63
CA LYS A 98 -14.99 7.49 -4.26
C LYS A 98 -14.37 6.16 -3.80
N ILE A 99 -13.11 6.18 -3.34
CA ILE A 99 -12.39 5.02 -2.81
C ILE A 99 -12.61 4.95 -1.30
N ARG A 100 -13.23 3.88 -0.81
CA ARG A 100 -13.45 3.69 0.63
C ARG A 100 -12.16 3.37 1.36
N VAL A 101 -11.93 3.97 2.53
CA VAL A 101 -10.81 3.64 3.42
C VAL A 101 -11.32 2.86 4.63
N TYR A 102 -10.66 1.75 4.94
CA TYR A 102 -10.94 0.87 6.08
C TYR A 102 -9.72 0.78 6.99
N PHE A 103 -9.99 0.55 8.26
CA PHE A 103 -9.01 0.55 9.32
C PHE A 103 -8.96 -0.80 10.01
N CYS A 104 -7.75 -1.37 10.08
CA CYS A 104 -7.47 -2.54 10.88
C CYS A 104 -7.79 -2.30 12.37
N ASP A 105 -8.08 -3.37 13.08
CA ASP A 105 -8.24 -3.39 14.52
C ASP A 105 -6.88 -3.20 15.21
N PRO A 106 -6.86 -2.55 16.39
CA PRO A 106 -5.65 -2.38 17.17
C PRO A 106 -4.95 -3.71 17.45
N GLY A 107 -3.64 -3.78 17.20
CA GLY A 107 -2.84 -4.98 17.48
C GLY A 107 -3.13 -6.17 16.55
N LYS A 108 -3.75 -5.96 15.38
CA LYS A 108 -4.05 -7.03 14.41
C LYS A 108 -3.29 -6.84 13.07
N PRO A 109 -1.95 -6.97 13.05
CA PRO A 109 -1.17 -6.80 11.82
C PRO A 109 -1.53 -7.80 10.72
N LYS A 110 -2.09 -8.97 11.07
CA LYS A 110 -2.55 -9.98 10.10
C LYS A 110 -3.65 -9.49 9.15
N GLN A 111 -4.39 -8.43 9.52
CA GLN A 111 -5.42 -7.85 8.68
C GLN A 111 -4.85 -7.12 7.46
N LYS A 112 -3.56 -6.73 7.49
CA LYS A 112 -2.78 -6.17 6.37
C LYS A 112 -1.49 -6.96 6.13
N ALA A 113 -1.61 -8.29 6.10
CA ALA A 113 -0.45 -9.19 6.13
C ALA A 113 0.49 -9.04 4.93
N LEU A 114 0.00 -8.60 3.76
CA LEU A 114 0.80 -8.50 2.56
C LEU A 114 1.73 -7.28 2.62
N VAL A 115 1.22 -6.10 2.96
CA VAL A 115 2.06 -4.90 3.11
C VAL A 115 3.06 -5.06 4.25
N GLU A 116 2.69 -5.72 5.35
CA GLU A 116 3.63 -6.07 6.44
C GLU A 116 4.78 -6.96 5.96
N ARG A 117 4.46 -8.00 5.18
CA ARG A 117 5.47 -8.86 4.58
C ARG A 117 6.39 -8.07 3.65
N ILE A 118 5.82 -7.25 2.76
CA ILE A 118 6.60 -6.41 1.83
C ILE A 118 7.48 -5.44 2.59
N ASN A 119 6.99 -4.82 3.67
CA ASN A 119 7.78 -3.91 4.49
C ASN A 119 8.94 -4.64 5.15
N ARG A 120 8.75 -5.86 5.67
CA ARG A 120 9.86 -6.69 6.17
C ARG A 120 10.86 -7.05 5.08
N ASP A 121 10.39 -7.41 3.89
CA ASP A 121 11.27 -7.74 2.78
C ASP A 121 12.11 -6.51 2.39
N ILE A 122 11.49 -5.33 2.22
CA ILE A 122 12.17 -4.05 1.96
C ILE A 122 13.23 -3.79 3.04
N ARG A 123 12.90 -3.91 4.34
CA ARG A 123 13.86 -3.69 5.44
C ARG A 123 15.12 -4.54 5.32
N ARG A 124 15.02 -5.80 4.86
CA ARG A 124 16.19 -6.70 4.71
C ARG A 124 17.21 -6.20 3.69
N TRP A 125 16.80 -5.35 2.76
CA TRP A 125 17.68 -4.81 1.73
C TRP A 125 18.44 -3.56 2.18
N PHE A 126 18.20 -3.01 3.37
CA PHE A 126 18.80 -1.76 3.84
C PHE A 126 19.40 -1.91 5.23
N GLY A 127 20.51 -1.20 5.48
CA GLY A 127 21.02 -1.03 6.83
C GLY A 127 20.11 -0.08 7.62
N SER A 128 20.01 -0.29 8.93
CA SER A 128 19.37 0.68 9.82
C SER A 128 20.07 2.04 9.69
N ASN A 129 19.30 3.11 9.47
CA ASN A 129 19.77 4.51 9.40
C ASN A 129 20.73 4.85 8.26
N GLU A 130 20.79 4.05 7.19
CA GLU A 130 21.61 4.40 6.03
C GLU A 130 21.01 5.65 5.29
N PRO A 131 21.84 6.61 4.84
CA PRO A 131 21.36 7.82 4.17
C PRO A 131 20.55 7.53 2.90
N LEU A 132 19.50 8.31 2.66
CA LEU A 132 18.62 8.14 1.49
C LEU A 132 19.39 8.15 0.16
N ILE A 133 20.44 8.97 0.04
CA ILE A 133 21.25 9.09 -1.18
C ILE A 133 21.86 7.73 -1.60
N ASN A 134 22.30 6.94 -0.63
CA ASN A 134 22.89 5.61 -0.86
C ASN A 134 21.81 4.56 -1.11
N ILE A 135 20.66 4.71 -0.45
CA ILE A 135 19.54 3.78 -0.53
C ILE A 135 18.72 3.95 -1.81
N ARG A 136 18.60 5.16 -2.38
CA ARG A 136 17.61 5.47 -3.42
C ARG A 136 17.71 4.58 -4.66
N SER A 137 18.92 4.32 -5.15
CA SER A 137 19.14 3.42 -6.29
C SER A 137 18.76 1.98 -5.93
N ARG A 138 19.18 1.52 -4.75
CA ARG A 138 18.84 0.18 -4.23
C ARG A 138 17.33 0.02 -4.03
N LEU A 139 16.61 1.02 -3.51
CA LEU A 139 15.15 0.99 -3.39
C LEU A 139 14.46 0.81 -4.75
N LYS A 140 14.94 1.47 -5.80
CA LYS A 140 14.42 1.26 -7.16
C LYS A 140 14.67 -0.17 -7.62
N ASN A 141 15.86 -0.72 -7.38
CA ASN A 141 16.19 -2.09 -7.75
C ASN A 141 15.34 -3.11 -6.98
N VAL A 142 15.16 -2.92 -5.67
CA VAL A 142 14.29 -3.76 -4.83
C VAL A 142 12.86 -3.74 -5.33
N LEU A 143 12.32 -2.55 -5.64
CA LEU A 143 10.97 -2.44 -6.19
C LEU A 143 10.86 -3.13 -7.56
N ASN A 144 11.89 -3.01 -8.40
CA ASN A 144 11.93 -3.70 -9.69
C ASN A 144 11.86 -5.21 -9.47
N ILE A 145 12.73 -5.78 -8.63
CA ILE A 145 12.72 -7.20 -8.27
C ILE A 145 11.33 -7.62 -7.77
N LEU A 146 10.77 -6.92 -6.77
CA LEU A 146 9.45 -7.25 -6.21
C LEU A 146 8.34 -7.30 -7.28
N ASN A 147 8.41 -6.41 -8.27
CA ASN A 147 7.38 -6.27 -9.31
C ASN A 147 7.64 -7.09 -10.58
N THR A 148 8.87 -7.55 -10.84
CA THR A 148 9.27 -8.28 -12.05
C THR A 148 9.73 -9.72 -11.79
N THR A 149 9.75 -10.18 -10.54
CA THR A 149 9.94 -11.61 -10.24
C THR A 149 8.68 -12.40 -10.61
N ILE A 150 8.85 -13.52 -11.31
CA ILE A 150 7.79 -14.49 -11.65
C ILE A 150 7.29 -15.14 -10.37
N ARG A 151 5.96 -15.27 -10.23
CA ARG A 151 5.33 -15.83 -9.04
C ARG A 151 4.38 -16.98 -9.42
N PRO A 152 4.60 -18.21 -8.93
CA PRO A 152 3.68 -19.33 -9.16
C PRO A 152 2.24 -19.04 -8.70
N CYS A 153 2.09 -18.33 -7.58
CA CYS A 153 0.78 -17.89 -7.07
C CYS A 153 0.06 -16.84 -7.94
N LEU A 154 0.70 -16.35 -9.01
CA LEU A 154 0.12 -15.47 -10.01
C LEU A 154 0.15 -16.12 -11.40
N GLU A 155 -0.04 -17.45 -11.49
CA GLU A 155 -0.04 -18.19 -12.77
C GLU A 155 1.26 -17.99 -13.56
N ASN A 156 2.40 -17.92 -12.86
CA ASN A 156 3.72 -17.64 -13.43
C ASN A 156 3.86 -16.27 -14.12
N PHE A 157 2.98 -15.30 -13.83
CA PHE A 157 3.20 -13.91 -14.16
C PHE A 157 4.03 -13.19 -13.10
N THR A 158 4.68 -12.11 -13.51
CA THR A 158 5.20 -11.10 -12.58
C THR A 158 4.05 -10.26 -12.00
N SER A 159 4.24 -9.62 -10.84
CA SER A 159 3.23 -8.72 -10.28
C SER A 159 2.84 -7.61 -11.27
N LYS A 160 3.81 -7.09 -12.03
CA LYS A 160 3.58 -6.06 -13.06
C LYS A 160 2.72 -6.56 -14.22
N GLN A 161 2.99 -7.76 -14.73
CA GLN A 161 2.18 -8.37 -15.80
C GLN A 161 0.77 -8.72 -15.29
N TYR A 162 0.67 -9.34 -14.11
CA TYR A 162 -0.62 -9.72 -13.55
C TYR A 162 -1.49 -8.51 -13.22
N PHE A 163 -0.89 -7.43 -12.70
CA PHE A 163 -1.61 -6.17 -12.50
C PHE A 163 -2.21 -5.62 -13.78
N LYS A 164 -1.46 -5.66 -14.90
CA LYS A 164 -2.02 -5.30 -16.21
C LYS A 164 -3.16 -6.23 -16.59
N LYS A 165 -2.99 -7.55 -16.44
CA LYS A 165 -4.00 -8.58 -16.77
C LYS A 165 -5.34 -8.36 -16.05
N ILE A 166 -5.33 -8.05 -14.76
CA ILE A 166 -6.57 -7.91 -13.96
C ILE A 166 -7.24 -6.54 -14.04
N PHE A 167 -6.58 -5.57 -14.67
CA PHE A 167 -7.11 -4.21 -14.89
C PHE A 167 -7.12 -3.85 -16.38
N VAL A 168 -7.26 -4.86 -17.27
CA VAL A 168 -7.49 -4.62 -18.70
C VAL A 168 -8.89 -4.04 -18.88
N HIS A 169 -8.95 -2.71 -18.90
CA HIS A 169 -9.93 -1.87 -19.59
C HIS A 169 -9.17 -0.65 -20.12
#